data_AF-A0A7T6VH93-F1
#
_entry.id   AF-A0A7T6VH93-F1
#
_cell.length_a   1.000
_cell.length_b   1.000
_cell.length_c   1.000
_cell.angle_alpha   90.00
_cell.angle_beta   90.00
_cell.angle_gamma   90.00
#
_symmetry.space_group_name_H-M   'P 1'
#
loop_
_entity.id
_entity.type
_entity.pdbx_description
1 polymer ?
#
loop_
_entity_poly.entity_id
_entity_poly.type
_entity_poly.pdbx_seq_one_letter_code
_entity_poly.pdbx_strand_id
1 'polypeptide(L)'
;MGRADFWKRGQWKAICDVCGQAYHSNQLKERWDGLMCCPQDWNPRQPQDFVRGVIDRQYVPWSRPDVQPPFVPTISEILLDTNGCPILDLFGTPILATS
;
A
#
# COMPACT_ATOMS: atom_id res chain seq x y z
N MET A 1 5.58 -20.74 41.32
CA MET A 1 4.66 -20.52 42.46
C MET A 1 3.95 -19.21 42.19
N GLY A 2 2.62 -19.24 42.12
CA GLY A 2 1.81 -18.10 41.68
C GLY A 2 1.54 -17.13 42.83
N ARG A 3 0.97 -15.95 42.54
CA ARG A 3 0.66 -14.95 43.58
C ARG A 3 -0.54 -15.33 44.46
N ALA A 4 -1.29 -16.39 44.13
CA ALA A 4 -2.42 -16.92 44.88
C ALA A 4 -2.15 -18.32 45.47
N ASP A 5 -1.26 -18.40 46.45
CA ASP A 5 -0.87 -19.69 47.05
C ASP A 5 -1.91 -20.21 48.07
N PHE A 6 -2.69 -19.34 48.72
CA PHE A 6 -3.66 -19.73 49.75
C PHE A 6 -5.11 -19.81 49.24
N TRP A 7 -6.00 -20.42 50.03
CA TRP A 7 -7.43 -20.45 49.75
C TRP A 7 -8.12 -19.21 50.34
N LYS A 8 -9.00 -18.58 49.56
CA LYS A 8 -9.82 -17.44 50.00
C LYS A 8 -11.29 -17.74 49.75
N ARG A 9 -12.12 -17.71 50.79
CA ARG A 9 -13.56 -18.03 50.70
C ARG A 9 -14.24 -17.10 49.68
N GLY A 10 -15.04 -17.68 48.79
CA GLY A 10 -15.79 -16.96 47.75
C GLY A 10 -14.95 -16.47 46.57
N GLN A 11 -13.69 -16.89 46.47
CA GLN A 11 -12.79 -16.56 45.37
C GLN A 11 -12.15 -17.85 44.86
N TRP A 12 -12.11 -18.04 43.55
CA TRP A 12 -11.37 -19.16 42.96
C TRP A 12 -10.01 -18.69 42.45
N LYS A 13 -9.11 -19.64 42.20
CA LYS A 13 -7.82 -19.37 41.59
C LYS A 13 -8.00 -19.37 40.07
N ALA A 14 -7.45 -18.35 39.41
CA ALA A 14 -7.45 -18.20 37.96
C ALA A 14 -6.07 -17.70 37.53
N ILE A 15 -5.73 -17.90 36.26
CA ILE A 15 -4.42 -17.56 35.71
C ILE A 15 -4.54 -16.27 34.91
N CYS A 16 -3.55 -15.38 35.01
CA CYS A 16 -3.45 -14.22 34.13
C CYS A 16 -3.02 -14.68 32.73
N ASP A 17 -3.77 -14.32 31.69
CA ASP A 17 -3.50 -14.74 30.30
C ASP A 17 -2.20 -14.16 29.74
N VAL A 18 -1.69 -13.07 30.32
CA VAL A 18 -0.46 -12.38 29.87
C VAL A 18 0.79 -12.92 30.56
N CYS A 19 0.82 -12.93 31.90
CA CYS A 19 2.02 -13.34 32.65
C CYS A 19 2.02 -14.81 33.10
N GLY A 20 0.91 -15.53 32.95
CA GLY A 20 0.78 -16.95 33.31
C GLY A 20 0.81 -17.24 34.81
N GLN A 21 0.80 -16.22 35.67
CA GLN A 21 0.78 -16.41 37.12
C GLN A 21 -0.64 -16.65 37.64
N ALA A 22 -0.77 -17.45 38.69
CA ALA A 22 -2.05 -17.67 39.37
C ALA A 22 -2.39 -16.49 40.31
N TYR A 23 -3.64 -16.03 40.23
CA TYR A 23 -4.24 -14.96 41.02
C TYR A 23 -5.60 -15.41 41.56
N HIS A 24 -6.16 -14.67 42.52
CA HIS A 24 -7.56 -14.82 42.88
C HIS A 24 -8.46 -14.12 41.86
N SER A 25 -9.66 -14.65 41.61
CA SER A 25 -10.62 -14.12 40.63
C SER A 25 -10.85 -12.60 40.72
N ASN A 26 -10.96 -12.02 41.92
CA ASN A 26 -11.16 -10.58 42.11
C ASN A 26 -9.93 -9.70 41.79
N GLN A 27 -8.76 -10.30 41.60
CA GLN A 27 -7.55 -9.54 41.21
C GLN A 27 -7.43 -9.41 39.69
N LEU A 28 -8.10 -10.28 38.94
CA LEU A 28 -8.10 -10.25 37.49
C LEU A 28 -9.19 -9.31 37.00
N LYS A 29 -8.90 -8.61 35.91
CA LYS A 29 -9.84 -7.72 35.23
C LYS A 29 -9.78 -7.97 33.73
N GLU A 30 -10.94 -7.99 33.10
CA GLU A 30 -11.04 -8.08 31.66
C GLU A 30 -10.45 -6.82 31.00
N ARG A 31 -9.55 -7.04 30.03
CA ARG A 31 -8.95 -6.01 29.19
C ARG A 31 -9.72 -5.88 27.87
N TRP A 32 -9.52 -4.79 27.15
CA TRP A 32 -10.25 -4.43 25.93
C TRP A 32 -10.16 -5.45 24.78
N ASP A 33 -9.21 -6.39 24.84
CA ASP A 33 -8.98 -7.51 23.94
C ASP A 33 -9.67 -8.82 24.40
N GLY A 34 -10.39 -8.80 25.53
CA GLY A 34 -11.10 -9.95 26.09
C GLY A 34 -10.25 -10.87 26.96
N LEU A 35 -9.00 -10.49 27.27
CA LEU A 35 -8.12 -11.26 28.14
C LEU A 35 -8.31 -10.90 29.62
N MET A 36 -8.16 -11.88 30.51
CA MET A 36 -8.16 -11.69 31.96
C MET A 36 -6.74 -11.35 32.44
N CYS A 37 -6.51 -10.07 32.71
CA CYS A 37 -5.20 -9.54 33.06
C CYS A 37 -5.09 -9.23 34.55
N CYS A 38 -3.88 -9.41 35.10
CA CYS A 38 -3.55 -8.91 36.44
C CYS A 38 -3.37 -7.38 36.41
N PRO A 39 -3.40 -6.70 37.57
CA PRO A 39 -3.34 -5.24 37.63
C PRO A 39 -2.06 -4.64 37.01
N GLN A 40 -0.95 -5.39 37.01
CA GLN A 40 0.33 -4.97 36.44
C GLN A 40 0.32 -5.02 34.90
N ASP A 41 -0.36 -6.01 34.32
CA ASP A 41 -0.43 -6.20 32.86
C ASP A 41 -1.66 -5.51 32.26
N TRP A 42 -2.54 -4.97 33.11
CA TRP A 42 -3.75 -4.29 32.67
C TRP A 42 -3.41 -2.89 32.15
N ASN A 43 -3.81 -2.62 30.92
CA ASN A 43 -3.69 -1.32 30.29
C ASN A 43 -5.01 -0.93 29.61
N PRO A 44 -5.37 0.37 29.63
CA PRO A 44 -6.53 0.86 28.89
C PRO A 44 -6.26 0.75 27.38
N ARG A 45 -7.34 0.67 26.59
CA ARG A 45 -7.23 0.69 25.13
C ARG A 45 -6.72 2.04 24.65
N GLN A 46 -5.79 2.04 23.69
CA GLN A 46 -5.27 3.26 23.08
C GLN A 46 -6.38 3.97 22.30
N PRO A 47 -6.55 5.30 22.46
CA PRO A 47 -7.59 6.04 21.72
C PRO A 47 -7.34 6.04 20.20
N GLN A 48 -6.08 5.87 19.78
CA GLN A 48 -5.70 5.82 18.37
C GLN A 48 -6.28 4.60 17.63
N ASP A 49 -6.60 3.51 18.34
CA ASP A 49 -7.24 2.32 17.74
C ASP A 49 -8.60 2.61 17.11
N PHE A 50 -9.26 3.68 17.55
CA PHE A 50 -10.57 4.08 17.03
C PHE A 50 -10.49 5.01 15.81
N VAL A 51 -9.29 5.50 15.47
CA VAL A 51 -9.09 6.41 14.35
C VAL A 51 -9.27 5.66 13.04
N ARG A 52 -10.09 6.22 12.15
CA ARG A 52 -10.31 5.70 10.80
C ARG A 52 -9.61 6.60 9.79
N GLY A 53 -8.99 5.99 8.79
CA GLY A 53 -8.36 6.73 7.70
C GLY A 53 -9.40 7.56 6.93
N VAL A 54 -9.04 8.80 6.61
CA VAL A 54 -9.78 9.65 5.67
C VAL A 54 -9.17 9.43 4.29
N ILE A 55 -10.00 9.23 3.28
CA ILE A 55 -9.53 9.06 1.90
C ILE A 55 -8.92 10.39 1.43
N ASP A 56 -7.67 10.35 1.01
CA ASP A 56 -6.97 11.50 0.43
C ASP A 56 -7.28 11.65 -1.07
N ARG A 57 -7.39 12.90 -1.54
CA ARG A 57 -7.54 13.23 -2.95
C ARG A 57 -6.16 13.45 -3.56
N GLN A 58 -5.58 12.37 -4.07
CA GLN A 58 -4.22 12.39 -4.63
C GLN A 58 -4.12 13.05 -6.03
N TYR A 59 -5.23 13.47 -6.64
CA TYR A 59 -5.18 14.10 -7.96
C TYR A 59 -4.72 15.56 -7.87
N VAL A 60 -3.84 15.94 -8.79
CA VAL A 60 -3.44 17.35 -8.96
C VAL A 60 -4.56 18.14 -9.64
N PRO A 61 -4.74 19.45 -9.33
CA PRO A 61 -5.79 20.26 -9.95
C PRO A 61 -5.60 20.43 -11.47
N TRP A 62 -4.36 20.33 -11.96
CA TRP A 62 -4.04 20.37 -13.38
C TRP A 62 -2.81 19.51 -13.68
N SER A 63 -2.92 18.65 -14.68
CA SER A 63 -1.81 17.87 -15.24
C SER A 63 -1.66 18.19 -16.72
N ARG A 64 -0.44 18.47 -17.18
CA ARG A 64 -0.15 18.59 -18.61
C ARG A 64 -0.24 17.18 -19.24
N PRO A 65 -1.11 16.94 -20.24
CA PRO A 65 -1.15 15.65 -20.93
C PRO A 65 0.14 15.44 -21.73
N ASP A 66 0.54 14.19 -21.88
CA ASP A 66 1.64 13.83 -22.77
C ASP A 66 1.23 14.07 -24.22
N VAL A 67 2.17 14.57 -25.04
CA VAL A 67 1.96 14.83 -26.46
C VAL A 67 2.76 13.81 -27.24
N GLN A 68 2.09 12.96 -28.02
CA GLN A 68 2.78 12.04 -28.91
C GLN A 68 3.64 12.83 -29.91
N PRO A 69 4.91 12.45 -30.13
CA PRO A 69 5.74 13.12 -31.12
C PRO A 69 5.12 12.93 -32.52
N PRO A 70 5.22 13.92 -33.42
CA PRO A 70 4.80 13.75 -34.80
C PRO A 70 5.61 12.61 -35.45
N PHE A 71 4.93 11.78 -36.24
CA PHE A 71 5.60 10.78 -37.07
C PHE A 71 6.43 11.49 -38.14
N VAL A 72 7.75 11.25 -38.13
CA VAL A 72 8.68 11.74 -39.17
C VAL A 72 9.19 10.52 -39.93
N PRO A 73 8.86 10.35 -41.22
CA PRO A 73 9.40 9.24 -42.00
C PRO A 73 10.90 9.45 -42.22
N THR A 74 11.70 8.44 -41.89
CA THR A 74 13.12 8.40 -42.25
C THR A 74 13.22 8.05 -43.73
N ILE A 75 13.70 8.99 -44.55
CA ILE A 75 13.95 8.74 -45.96
C ILE A 75 15.28 8.01 -46.07
N SER A 76 15.28 6.73 -46.44
CA SER A 76 16.51 5.95 -46.63
C SER A 76 17.05 6.03 -48.05
N GLU A 77 16.18 6.06 -49.07
CA GLU A 77 16.62 6.01 -50.47
C GLU A 77 15.70 6.83 -51.39
N ILE A 78 16.31 7.51 -52.35
CA ILE A 78 15.62 8.20 -53.45
C ILE A 78 15.73 7.31 -54.68
N LEU A 79 14.61 7.07 -55.36
CA LEU A 79 14.62 6.34 -56.63
C LEU A 79 15.28 7.20 -57.71
N LEU A 80 16.35 6.68 -58.32
CA LEU A 80 17.06 7.31 -59.43
C LEU A 80 16.71 6.61 -60.75
N ASP A 81 16.68 7.37 -61.84
CA ASP A 81 16.59 6.83 -63.20
C ASP A 81 17.94 6.23 -63.65
N THR A 82 17.96 5.64 -64.85
CA THR A 82 19.18 5.06 -65.44
C THR A 82 20.29 6.08 -65.73
N ASN A 83 20.00 7.39 -65.61
CA ASN A 83 20.93 8.49 -65.82
C ASN A 83 21.37 9.14 -64.49
N GLY A 84 20.90 8.65 -63.35
CA GLY A 84 21.22 9.16 -62.02
C GLY A 84 20.39 10.36 -61.57
N CYS A 85 19.32 10.72 -62.28
CA CYS A 85 18.38 11.77 -61.88
C CYS A 85 17.27 11.20 -60.97
N PRO A 86 16.84 11.93 -59.93
CA PRO A 86 15.74 11.48 -59.08
C PRO A 86 14.44 11.42 -59.87
N ILE A 87 13.76 10.29 -59.80
CA ILE A 87 12.42 10.16 -60.35
C ILE A 87 11.50 11.03 -59.47
N LEU A 88 10.71 11.92 -60.08
CA LEU A 88 9.83 12.84 -59.38
C LEU A 88 8.36 12.37 -59.46
N ASP A 89 7.58 12.68 -58.44
CA ASP A 89 6.12 12.52 -58.48
C ASP A 89 5.44 13.66 -59.26
N LEU A 90 4.10 13.61 -59.33
CA LEU A 90 3.27 14.62 -60.00
C LEU A 90 3.40 16.04 -59.40
N PHE A 91 3.99 16.18 -58.23
CA PHE A 91 4.25 17.46 -57.54
C PHE A 91 5.72 17.89 -57.61
N GLY A 92 6.57 17.15 -58.33
CA GLY A 92 7.98 17.46 -58.50
C GLY A 92 8.86 17.05 -57.31
N THR A 93 8.34 16.24 -56.38
CA THR A 93 9.12 15.71 -55.25
C THR A 93 9.71 14.34 -55.58
N PRO A 94 10.96 14.04 -55.15
CA PRO A 94 11.59 12.75 -55.43
C PRO A 94 10.79 11.61 -54.81
N ILE A 95 10.47 10.58 -55.59
CA ILE A 95 9.77 9.41 -55.06
C ILE A 95 10.73 8.64 -54.16
N LEU A 96 10.25 8.37 -52.96
CA LEU A 96 11.00 7.66 -51.93
C LEU A 96 10.66 6.18 -52.01
N ALA A 97 11.68 5.32 -52.07
CA ALA A 97 11.47 3.90 -51.89
C ALA A 97 11.33 3.61 -50.38
N THR A 98 10.24 2.96 -49.99
CA THR A 98 10.16 2.29 -48.69
C THR A 98 10.59 0.85 -48.90
N SER A 99 11.54 0.38 -48.08
CA SER A 99 11.86 -1.05 -47.94
C SER A 99 10.73 -1.79 -47.23
#